data_AF-A0A2I2DSZ2-F1
#
_entry.id   AF-A0A2I2DSZ2-F1
#
_cell.length_a   1.000
_cell.length_b   1.000
_cell.length_c   1.000
_cell.angle_alpha   90.00
_cell.angle_beta   90.00
_cell.angle_gamma   90.00
#
_symmetry.space_group_name_H-M   'P 1'
#
loop_
_entity.id
_entity.type
_entity.pdbx_description
1 polymer ?
#
loop_
_entity_poly.entity_id
_entity_poly.type
_entity_poly.pdbx_seq_one_letter_code
_entity_poly.pdbx_strand_id
1 'polypeptide(L)'
;MANTVFAMYNYHIKIYEDMTSDKIIIPILLDIENYLNQYDYESNHFESLMICFKNNTFKSEMQFENALWTFLQRLHDHDDVVWDSNVSQNPNESNFSFSIKGKAFYVLGMHPQSSRIARKAPYCTIVFNLHWQFEKLREMGTYQSVKKRIRRRDKKLQGSINPVLRDFGSDTETKQYSGRAVGHEWECPFKPKNKNL
;
A
#
# COMPACT_ATOMS: atom_id res chain seq x y z
N MET A 1 9.07 1.79 -6.52
CA MET A 1 9.02 2.07 -5.06
C MET A 1 9.63 0.93 -4.26
N ALA A 2 9.31 -0.33 -4.56
CA ALA A 2 9.93 -1.51 -3.93
C ALA A 2 11.47 -1.48 -3.89
N ASN A 3 12.16 -1.15 -5.00
CA ASN A 3 13.64 -1.10 -5.01
C ASN A 3 14.26 0.01 -4.14
N THR A 4 13.49 0.99 -3.65
CA THR A 4 14.03 2.00 -2.70
C THR A 4 13.86 1.53 -1.26
N VAL A 5 12.78 0.77 -0.97
CA VAL A 5 12.60 0.04 0.30
C VAL A 5 13.71 -1.00 0.49
N PHE A 6 14.05 -1.77 -0.55
CA PHE A 6 15.15 -2.74 -0.49
C PHE A 6 16.55 -2.12 -0.40
N ALA A 7 16.72 -0.87 -0.84
CA ALA A 7 18.03 -0.21 -0.83
C ALA A 7 18.42 0.38 0.55
N MET A 8 17.48 0.44 1.50
CA MET A 8 17.71 1.00 2.84
C MET A 8 17.60 -0.06 3.95
N TYR A 9 17.35 -1.34 3.62
CA TYR A 9 17.19 -2.47 4.57
C TYR A 9 16.15 -2.30 5.69
N ASN A 10 15.38 -1.22 5.69
CA ASN A 10 14.39 -0.94 6.74
C ASN A 10 13.02 -1.44 6.30
N TYR A 11 12.80 -2.75 6.46
CA TYR A 11 11.51 -3.37 6.21
C TYR A 11 11.23 -4.49 7.19
N HIS A 12 9.95 -4.72 7.46
CA HIS A 12 9.44 -5.83 8.25
C HIS A 12 8.72 -6.78 7.31
N ILE A 13 9.06 -8.07 7.31
CA ILE A 13 8.38 -9.07 6.47
C ILE A 13 7.61 -10.03 7.37
N LYS A 14 6.32 -10.21 7.05
CA LYS A 14 5.45 -11.25 7.60
C LYS A 14 5.02 -12.18 6.47
N ILE A 15 5.01 -13.47 6.74
CA ILE A 15 4.72 -14.50 5.74
C ILE A 15 3.47 -15.26 6.17
N TYR A 16 2.50 -15.33 5.27
CA TYR A 16 1.25 -16.06 5.42
C TYR A 16 1.05 -17.04 4.26
N GLU A 17 0.13 -17.98 4.43
CA GLU A 17 -0.12 -19.01 3.43
C GLU A 17 -0.97 -18.47 2.27
N ASP A 18 -2.17 -17.96 2.56
CA ASP A 18 -3.16 -17.59 1.54
C ASP A 18 -3.90 -16.29 1.89
N MET A 19 -3.71 -15.26 1.06
CA MET A 19 -4.37 -13.96 1.13
C MET A 19 -5.89 -14.05 1.14
N THR A 20 -6.49 -15.11 0.59
CA THR A 20 -7.94 -15.31 0.52
C THR A 20 -8.52 -16.01 1.74
N SER A 21 -7.69 -16.52 2.65
CA SER A 21 -8.14 -17.16 3.88
C SER A 21 -8.60 -16.14 4.91
N ASP A 22 -9.66 -16.43 5.66
CA ASP A 22 -10.07 -15.56 6.80
C ASP A 22 -9.19 -15.77 8.03
N LYS A 23 -8.53 -16.93 8.13
CA LYS A 23 -7.70 -17.31 9.29
C LYS A 23 -6.49 -16.38 9.50
N ILE A 24 -6.08 -15.66 8.46
CA ILE A 24 -4.92 -14.76 8.49
C ILE A 24 -5.28 -13.34 8.91
N ILE A 25 -6.57 -12.97 8.95
CA ILE A 25 -6.99 -11.57 9.15
C ILE A 25 -6.61 -11.06 10.54
N ILE A 26 -7.03 -11.77 11.60
CA ILE A 26 -6.68 -11.37 12.98
C ILE A 26 -5.17 -11.39 13.24
N PRO A 27 -4.41 -12.44 12.85
CA PRO A 27 -2.95 -12.42 12.95
C PRO A 27 -2.30 -11.23 12.25
N ILE A 28 -2.76 -10.87 11.04
CA ILE A 28 -2.23 -9.72 10.30
C ILE A 28 -2.53 -8.40 11.01
N LEU A 29 -3.74 -8.23 11.56
CA LEU A 29 -4.08 -7.04 12.32
C LEU A 29 -3.17 -6.86 13.54
N LEU A 30 -2.85 -7.94 14.25
CA LEU A 30 -1.90 -7.93 15.37
C LEU A 30 -0.47 -7.60 14.91
N ASP A 31 -0.03 -8.14 13.78
CA ASP A 31 1.28 -7.80 13.20
C ASP A 31 1.37 -6.33 12.78
N ILE A 32 0.30 -5.77 12.20
CA ILE A 32 0.21 -4.36 11.84
C ILE A 32 0.28 -3.49 13.10
N GLU A 33 -0.48 -3.84 14.14
CA GLU A 33 -0.49 -3.13 15.42
C GLU A 33 0.90 -3.19 16.09
N ASN A 34 1.54 -4.36 16.11
CA ASN A 34 2.90 -4.50 16.62
C ASN A 34 3.91 -3.65 15.84
N TYR A 35 3.82 -3.62 14.51
CA TYR A 35 4.64 -2.76 13.67
C TYR A 35 4.43 -1.27 14.02
N LEU A 36 3.17 -0.83 14.17
CA LEU A 36 2.85 0.55 14.54
C LEU A 36 3.38 0.95 15.92
N ASN A 37 3.31 0.04 16.89
CA ASN A 37 3.79 0.27 18.27
C ASN A 37 5.32 0.34 18.38
N GLN A 38 6.04 -0.31 17.45
CA GLN A 38 7.50 -0.32 17.42
C GLN A 38 8.09 0.74 16.50
N TYR A 39 7.24 1.41 15.71
CA TYR A 39 7.68 2.39 14.73
C TYR A 39 8.21 3.66 15.41
N ASP A 40 9.38 4.13 14.98
CA ASP A 40 10.00 5.36 15.48
C ASP A 40 9.50 6.58 14.69
N TYR A 41 8.55 7.31 15.28
CA TYR A 41 7.96 8.53 14.72
C TYR A 41 8.81 9.80 14.95
N GLU A 42 9.99 9.71 15.55
CA GLU A 42 10.88 10.87 15.75
C GLU A 42 12.09 10.82 14.82
N SER A 43 12.43 9.63 14.31
CA SER A 43 13.54 9.48 13.38
C SER A 43 13.18 9.80 11.93
N ASN A 44 14.22 10.07 11.13
CA ASN A 44 14.13 10.14 9.67
C ASN A 44 14.37 8.76 9.01
N HIS A 45 14.22 7.66 9.75
CA HIS A 45 14.32 6.31 9.22
C HIS A 45 12.94 5.81 8.80
N PHE A 46 12.72 5.75 7.50
CA PHE A 46 11.47 5.23 6.95
C PHE A 46 11.54 3.73 6.78
N GLU A 47 10.44 3.06 7.13
CA GLU A 47 10.29 1.62 7.08
C GLU A 47 9.03 1.22 6.31
N SER A 48 8.97 -0.04 5.89
CA SER A 48 7.80 -0.62 5.25
C SER A 48 7.45 -1.95 5.91
N LEU A 49 6.16 -2.20 6.09
CA LEU A 49 5.67 -3.54 6.45
C LEU A 49 5.27 -4.27 5.16
N MET A 50 5.78 -5.48 4.98
CA MET A 50 5.52 -6.35 3.84
C MET A 50 4.83 -7.62 4.30
N ILE A 51 3.69 -7.93 3.68
CA ILE A 51 2.95 -9.16 3.90
C ILE A 51 3.05 -10.00 2.64
N CYS A 52 3.73 -11.14 2.73
CA CYS A 52 3.95 -12.08 1.63
C CYS A 52 3.07 -13.31 1.77
N PHE A 53 2.49 -13.77 0.67
CA PHE A 53 1.62 -14.95 0.64
C PHE A 53 2.20 -16.06 -0.22
N LYS A 54 2.40 -17.25 0.36
CA LYS A 54 3.10 -18.37 -0.28
C LYS A 54 2.29 -19.03 -1.40
N ASN A 55 0.99 -19.21 -1.19
CA ASN A 55 0.17 -20.10 -2.01
C ASN A 55 -0.66 -19.35 -3.06
N ASN A 56 -0.74 -18.02 -2.98
CA ASN A 56 -1.51 -17.24 -3.95
C ASN A 56 -0.82 -17.18 -5.30
N THR A 57 -1.52 -17.66 -6.31
CA THR A 57 -1.18 -17.47 -7.72
C THR A 57 -2.36 -16.82 -8.43
N PHE A 58 -2.10 -15.72 -9.14
CA PHE A 58 -3.12 -15.00 -9.92
C PHE A 58 -2.74 -15.07 -11.39
N LYS A 59 -3.70 -15.45 -12.24
CA LYS A 59 -3.48 -15.58 -13.69
C LYS A 59 -3.57 -14.24 -14.42
N SER A 60 -4.09 -13.19 -13.77
CA SER A 60 -4.19 -11.85 -14.33
C SER A 60 -4.09 -10.77 -13.25
N GLU A 61 -3.77 -9.54 -13.66
CA GLU A 61 -3.78 -8.37 -12.77
C GLU A 61 -5.17 -8.09 -12.21
N MET A 62 -6.24 -8.40 -12.96
CA MET A 62 -7.63 -8.23 -12.50
C MET A 62 -7.97 -9.21 -11.38
N GLN A 63 -7.54 -10.48 -11.48
CA GLN A 63 -7.72 -11.45 -10.39
C GLN A 63 -6.97 -11.03 -9.13
N PHE A 64 -5.74 -10.53 -9.29
CA PHE A 64 -4.97 -10.00 -8.18
C PHE A 64 -5.64 -8.77 -7.55
N GLU A 65 -6.09 -7.81 -8.35
CA GLU A 65 -6.77 -6.60 -7.86
C GLU A 65 -8.04 -6.93 -7.06
N ASN A 66 -8.87 -7.85 -7.56
CA ASN A 66 -10.06 -8.29 -6.84
C ASN A 66 -9.69 -8.92 -5.49
N ALA A 67 -8.67 -9.78 -5.47
CA ALA A 67 -8.21 -10.43 -4.24
C ALA A 67 -7.60 -9.43 -3.25
N LEU A 68 -6.85 -8.44 -3.74
CA LEU A 68 -6.29 -7.34 -2.95
C LEU A 68 -7.41 -6.54 -2.26
N TRP A 69 -8.42 -6.10 -3.02
CA TRP A 69 -9.50 -5.31 -2.43
C TRP A 69 -10.37 -6.11 -1.47
N THR A 70 -10.64 -7.39 -1.75
CA THR A 70 -11.31 -8.28 -0.81
C THR A 70 -10.50 -8.50 0.47
N PHE A 71 -9.17 -8.57 0.37
CA PHE A 71 -8.27 -8.64 1.52
C PHE A 71 -8.31 -7.35 2.35
N LEU A 72 -8.20 -6.17 1.72
CA LEU A 72 -8.27 -4.88 2.41
C LEU A 72 -9.65 -4.65 3.05
N GLN A 73 -10.73 -5.05 2.38
CA GLN A 73 -12.07 -4.99 2.96
C GLN A 73 -12.18 -5.86 4.21
N ARG A 74 -11.66 -7.11 4.18
CA ARG A 74 -11.71 -8.00 5.35
C ARG A 74 -10.86 -7.50 6.51
N LEU A 75 -9.71 -6.88 6.23
CA LEU A 75 -8.93 -6.18 7.26
C LEU A 75 -9.75 -5.05 7.88
N HIS A 76 -10.33 -4.17 7.07
CA HIS A 76 -11.16 -3.07 7.55
C HIS A 76 -12.37 -3.54 8.38
N ASP A 77 -13.02 -4.62 7.93
CA ASP A 77 -14.19 -5.20 8.59
C ASP A 77 -13.88 -5.78 9.98
N HIS A 78 -12.65 -6.24 10.21
CA HIS A 78 -12.20 -6.83 11.49
C HIS A 78 -11.37 -5.87 12.34
N ASP A 79 -10.99 -4.73 11.78
CA ASP A 79 -10.32 -3.69 12.53
C ASP A 79 -11.29 -3.08 13.54
N ASP A 80 -10.83 -2.85 14.76
CA ASP A 80 -11.58 -2.31 15.88
C ASP A 80 -11.27 -0.83 16.13
N VAL A 81 -10.26 -0.28 15.45
CA VAL A 81 -9.86 1.12 15.61
C VAL A 81 -10.52 2.02 14.58
N VAL A 82 -10.84 3.26 14.98
CA VAL A 82 -11.38 4.28 14.08
C VAL A 82 -10.41 4.65 12.96
N TRP A 83 -10.95 5.14 11.85
CA TRP A 83 -10.18 5.61 10.70
C TRP A 83 -9.26 6.80 11.08
N ASP A 84 -8.07 6.88 10.50
CA ASP A 84 -7.14 8.00 10.69
C ASP A 84 -7.79 9.33 10.28
N SER A 85 -7.89 10.27 11.20
CA SER A 85 -8.59 11.55 11.01
C SER A 85 -7.89 12.50 10.03
N ASN A 86 -6.65 12.22 9.63
CA ASN A 86 -5.89 13.06 8.70
C ASN A 86 -6.21 12.76 7.22
N VAL A 87 -6.93 11.66 6.94
CA VAL A 87 -7.24 11.22 5.58
C VAL A 87 -8.73 10.89 5.43
N SER A 88 -9.23 10.98 4.21
CA SER A 88 -10.62 10.60 3.94
C SER A 88 -10.79 9.08 3.98
N GLN A 89 -11.94 8.63 4.46
CA GLN A 89 -12.40 7.24 4.32
C GLN A 89 -13.12 6.98 3.00
N ASN A 90 -13.48 8.02 2.24
CA ASN A 90 -14.17 7.90 0.97
C ASN A 90 -13.16 7.55 -0.15
N PRO A 91 -13.22 6.35 -0.76
CA PRO A 91 -12.23 5.89 -1.74
C PRO A 91 -12.19 6.70 -3.05
N ASN A 92 -13.17 7.59 -3.26
CA ASN A 92 -13.27 8.47 -4.41
C ASN A 92 -12.69 9.87 -4.16
N GLU A 93 -12.30 10.19 -2.93
CA GLU A 93 -11.72 11.49 -2.59
C GLU A 93 -10.20 11.52 -2.81
N SER A 94 -9.69 12.68 -3.20
CA SER A 94 -8.27 12.85 -3.53
C SER A 94 -7.32 12.74 -2.34
N ASN A 95 -7.84 12.93 -1.12
CA ASN A 95 -7.13 12.77 0.15
C ASN A 95 -7.47 11.45 0.86
N PHE A 96 -8.05 10.48 0.14
CA PHE A 96 -8.19 9.11 0.65
C PHE A 96 -6.83 8.45 0.81
N SER A 97 -6.63 7.76 1.93
CA SER A 97 -5.57 6.76 2.09
C SER A 97 -6.08 5.67 3.01
N PHE A 98 -5.74 4.41 2.73
CA PHE A 98 -6.27 3.28 3.49
C PHE A 98 -5.80 3.33 4.94
N SER A 99 -6.75 3.43 5.86
CA SER A 99 -6.46 3.39 7.29
C SER A 99 -6.71 2.00 7.86
N ILE A 100 -5.80 1.57 8.71
CA ILE A 100 -5.94 0.34 9.49
C ILE A 100 -5.26 0.57 10.84
N LYS A 101 -5.89 0.11 11.94
CA LYS A 101 -5.35 0.33 13.29
C LYS A 101 -5.08 1.80 13.61
N GLY A 102 -5.96 2.69 13.12
CA GLY A 102 -5.89 4.14 13.37
C GLY A 102 -4.78 4.90 12.64
N LYS A 103 -4.12 4.29 11.66
CA LYS A 103 -3.07 4.93 10.86
C LYS A 103 -3.30 4.73 9.37
N ALA A 104 -3.06 5.79 8.59
CA ALA A 104 -3.11 5.77 7.14
C ALA A 104 -1.85 5.16 6.49
N PHE A 105 -2.04 4.41 5.40
CA PHE A 105 -0.99 3.74 4.64
C PHE A 105 -1.15 3.91 3.13
N TYR A 106 -0.02 4.15 2.46
CA TYR A 106 0.12 3.92 1.03
C TYR A 106 0.37 2.43 0.78
N VAL A 107 -0.66 1.75 0.29
CA VAL A 107 -0.64 0.31 0.00
C VAL A 107 -0.10 0.03 -1.41
N LEU A 108 0.76 -0.97 -1.53
CA LEU A 108 1.37 -1.41 -2.78
C LEU A 108 1.26 -2.92 -2.94
N GLY A 109 0.41 -3.37 -3.86
CA GLY A 109 0.28 -4.76 -4.28
C GLY A 109 1.29 -5.19 -5.36
N MET A 110 1.98 -6.30 -5.13
CA MET A 110 2.97 -6.89 -6.04
C MET A 110 2.64 -8.35 -6.30
N HIS A 111 2.83 -8.82 -7.53
CA HIS A 111 2.59 -10.22 -7.89
C HIS A 111 3.39 -10.63 -9.14
N PRO A 112 3.63 -11.93 -9.37
CA PRO A 112 4.49 -12.40 -10.46
C PRO A 112 4.05 -11.96 -11.87
N GLN A 113 2.73 -11.88 -12.06
CA GLN A 113 2.10 -11.58 -13.36
C GLN A 113 1.86 -10.09 -13.60
N SER A 114 2.47 -9.19 -12.80
CA SER A 114 2.28 -7.75 -13.05
C SER A 114 2.90 -7.34 -14.38
N SER A 115 2.19 -6.50 -15.13
CA SER A 115 2.68 -5.89 -16.37
C SER A 115 3.89 -4.98 -16.13
N ARG A 116 4.05 -4.47 -14.91
CA ARG A 116 5.13 -3.55 -14.53
C ARG A 116 6.24 -4.27 -13.78
N ILE A 117 7.47 -4.16 -14.27
CA ILE A 117 8.66 -4.76 -13.63
C ILE A 117 8.79 -4.31 -12.17
N ALA A 118 8.53 -3.04 -11.88
CA ALA A 118 8.61 -2.50 -10.52
C ALA A 118 7.53 -3.03 -9.55
N ARG A 119 6.56 -3.80 -10.05
CA ARG A 119 5.45 -4.44 -9.32
C ARG A 119 5.50 -5.97 -9.40
N LYS A 120 6.50 -6.53 -10.09
CA LYS A 120 6.77 -7.97 -10.08
C LYS A 120 7.47 -8.35 -8.79
N ALA A 121 6.97 -9.39 -8.15
CA ALA A 121 7.58 -10.09 -7.03
C ALA A 121 7.42 -11.60 -7.26
N PRO A 122 8.31 -12.44 -6.73
CA PRO A 122 8.21 -13.90 -6.88
C PRO A 122 6.96 -14.48 -6.19
N TYR A 123 6.42 -13.77 -5.19
CA TYR A 123 5.20 -14.12 -4.47
C TYR A 123 4.21 -12.96 -4.52
N CYS A 124 2.94 -13.24 -4.20
CA CYS A 124 1.97 -12.20 -3.91
C CYS A 124 2.43 -11.45 -2.65
N THR A 125 2.62 -10.14 -2.75
CA THR A 125 3.13 -9.31 -1.64
C THR A 125 2.38 -8.00 -1.56
N ILE A 126 1.89 -7.65 -0.39
CA ILE A 126 1.28 -6.36 -0.09
C ILE A 126 2.23 -5.57 0.80
N VAL A 127 2.60 -4.37 0.38
CA VAL A 127 3.50 -3.48 1.13
C VAL A 127 2.69 -2.32 1.68
N PHE A 128 2.79 -2.10 2.98
CA PHE A 128 2.20 -1.00 3.72
C PHE A 128 3.31 0.02 4.03
N ASN A 129 3.16 1.23 3.49
CA ASN A 129 4.05 2.36 3.82
C ASN A 129 3.25 3.38 4.60
N LEU A 130 3.73 3.78 5.77
CA LEU A 130 3.03 4.77 6.59
C LEU A 130 2.87 6.09 5.83
N HIS A 131 1.65 6.63 5.84
CA HIS A 131 1.34 7.92 5.25
C HIS A 131 2.17 9.04 5.87
N TRP A 132 2.35 8.98 7.20
CA TRP A 132 3.18 9.89 8.00
C TRP A 132 4.58 10.13 7.42
N GLN A 133 5.22 9.12 6.83
CA GLN A 133 6.57 9.24 6.24
C GLN A 133 6.60 10.25 5.09
N PHE A 134 5.53 10.30 4.31
CA PHE A 134 5.43 11.22 3.18
C PHE A 134 5.19 12.64 3.65
N GLU A 135 4.43 12.83 4.73
CA GLU A 135 4.24 14.13 5.36
C GLU A 135 5.55 14.65 5.97
N LYS A 136 6.33 13.79 6.64
CA LYS A 136 7.68 14.16 7.09
C LYS A 136 8.60 14.56 5.96
N LEU A 137 8.60 13.83 4.85
CA LEU A 137 9.36 14.22 3.65
C LEU A 137 8.94 15.59 3.10
N ARG A 138 7.66 15.96 3.21
CA ARG A 138 7.17 17.30 2.80
C ARG A 138 7.64 18.37 3.78
N GLU A 139 7.52 18.13 5.10
CA GLU A 139 7.99 19.03 6.15
C GLU A 139 9.49 19.33 6.00
N MET A 140 10.30 18.31 5.70
CA MET A 140 11.74 18.45 5.45
C MET A 140 12.08 19.12 4.11
N GLY A 141 11.10 19.38 3.23
CA GLY A 141 11.31 19.91 1.88
C GLY A 141 12.00 18.94 0.91
N THR A 142 12.22 17.69 1.30
CA THR A 142 12.99 16.70 0.50
C THR A 142 12.10 15.87 -0.43
N TYR A 143 10.78 15.88 -0.23
CA TYR A 143 9.79 15.10 -0.97
C TYR A 143 9.98 15.15 -2.50
N GLN A 144 10.13 16.34 -3.08
CA GLN A 144 10.28 16.51 -4.54
C GLN A 144 11.57 15.86 -5.06
N SER A 145 12.66 15.93 -4.29
CA SER A 145 13.94 15.33 -4.66
C SER A 145 13.88 13.80 -4.65
N VAL A 146 13.25 13.22 -3.61
CA VAL A 146 13.01 11.79 -3.47
C VAL A 146 12.12 11.30 -4.61
N LYS A 147 11.00 12.00 -4.87
CA LYS A 147 10.09 11.71 -5.98
C LYS A 147 10.83 11.70 -7.32
N LYS A 148 11.65 12.71 -7.61
CA LYS A 148 12.45 12.79 -8.85
C LYS A 148 13.44 11.64 -8.97
N ARG A 149 14.10 11.25 -7.87
CA ARG A 149 15.02 10.10 -7.83
C ARG A 149 14.29 8.79 -8.13
N ILE A 150 13.13 8.55 -7.52
CA ILE A 150 12.33 7.35 -7.76
C ILE A 150 11.84 7.32 -9.22
N ARG A 151 11.30 8.43 -9.73
CA ARG A 151 10.84 8.55 -11.14
C ARG A 151 11.96 8.23 -12.14
N ARG A 152 13.19 8.73 -11.90
CA ARG A 152 14.38 8.43 -12.74
C ARG A 152 14.74 6.95 -12.73
N ARG A 153 14.78 6.33 -11.54
CA ARG A 153 15.06 4.88 -11.40
C ARG A 153 14.01 4.04 -12.11
N ASP A 154 12.74 4.40 -11.97
CA ASP A 154 11.64 3.67 -12.57
C ASP A 154 11.66 3.75 -14.11
N LYS A 155 11.89 4.96 -14.65
CA LYS A 155 12.09 5.15 -16.10
C LYS A 155 13.27 4.34 -16.63
N LYS A 156 14.38 4.26 -15.87
CA LYS A 156 15.54 3.44 -16.24
C LYS A 156 15.21 1.94 -16.22
N LEU A 157 14.38 1.49 -15.28
CA LEU A 157 14.06 0.08 -15.09
C LEU A 157 13.03 -0.44 -16.10
N GLN A 158 11.99 0.34 -16.43
CA GLN A 158 10.85 -0.13 -17.24
C GLN A 158 10.40 0.84 -18.33
N GLY A 159 11.24 1.81 -18.69
CA GLY A 159 10.99 2.77 -19.77
C GLY A 159 9.93 3.85 -19.49
N SER A 160 9.08 3.65 -18.47
CA SER A 160 8.01 4.57 -18.08
C SER A 160 8.04 4.89 -16.58
N ILE A 161 7.49 6.05 -16.21
CA ILE A 161 7.38 6.49 -14.81
C ILE A 161 6.20 5.78 -14.15
N ASN A 162 6.34 5.43 -12.87
CA ASN A 162 5.27 4.92 -12.03
C ASN A 162 4.11 5.93 -11.93
N PRO A 163 2.89 5.61 -12.39
CA PRO A 163 1.70 6.44 -12.27
C PRO A 163 1.35 6.76 -10.82
N VAL A 164 1.78 5.89 -9.88
CA VAL A 164 1.61 6.13 -8.44
C VAL A 164 2.41 7.35 -7.96
N LEU A 165 3.39 7.79 -8.76
CA LEU A 165 4.12 9.03 -8.54
C LEU A 165 3.56 10.17 -9.38
N ARG A 166 2.33 10.11 -9.89
CA ARG A 166 1.64 11.31 -10.41
C ARG A 166 1.51 12.33 -9.28
N ASP A 167 1.26 13.58 -9.61
CA ASP A 167 1.17 14.62 -8.59
C ASP A 167 -0.08 14.35 -7.74
N PHE A 168 0.06 14.51 -6.41
CA PHE A 168 -1.05 14.36 -5.48
C PHE A 168 -2.24 15.20 -5.99
N GLY A 169 -3.42 14.59 -6.09
CA GLY A 169 -4.65 15.28 -6.49
C GLY A 169 -5.09 15.12 -7.95
N SER A 170 -4.31 14.52 -8.85
CA SER A 170 -4.75 14.32 -10.25
C SER A 170 -5.53 13.03 -10.52
N ASP A 171 -5.44 12.05 -9.61
CA ASP A 171 -6.14 10.76 -9.69
C ASP A 171 -6.24 10.17 -8.28
N THR A 172 -7.17 9.25 -8.04
CA THR A 172 -7.35 8.66 -6.70
C THR A 172 -6.20 7.71 -6.33
N GLU A 173 -5.83 7.69 -5.06
CA GLU A 173 -4.84 6.74 -4.52
C GLU A 173 -5.28 5.28 -4.75
N THR A 174 -6.59 5.01 -4.70
CA THR A 174 -7.17 3.68 -4.85
C THR A 174 -6.79 2.99 -6.16
N LYS A 175 -6.72 3.72 -7.29
CA LYS A 175 -6.32 3.17 -8.61
C LYS A 175 -4.89 2.60 -8.65
N GLN A 176 -4.10 2.91 -7.63
CA GLN A 176 -2.65 2.66 -7.60
C GLN A 176 -2.30 1.39 -6.81
N TYR A 177 -3.22 0.90 -5.98
CA TYR A 177 -2.95 -0.16 -5.01
C TYR A 177 -2.64 -1.50 -5.66
N SER A 178 -3.36 -1.91 -6.69
CA SER A 178 -3.08 -3.18 -7.40
C SER A 178 -1.86 -3.06 -8.32
N GLY A 179 -1.58 -1.85 -8.82
CA GLY A 179 -0.56 -1.63 -9.85
C GLY A 179 -1.03 -1.96 -11.27
N ARG A 180 -2.28 -2.41 -11.43
CA ARG A 180 -2.96 -2.58 -12.72
C ARG A 180 -3.25 -1.21 -13.34
N ALA A 181 -3.11 -1.09 -14.65
CA ALA A 181 -3.59 0.11 -15.35
C ALA A 181 -5.12 0.07 -15.45
N VAL A 182 -5.79 1.12 -14.95
CA VAL A 182 -7.24 1.25 -14.95
C VAL A 182 -7.68 2.54 -15.63
N GLY A 183 -8.86 2.52 -16.25
CA GLY A 183 -9.43 3.67 -16.96
C GLY A 183 -10.16 4.65 -16.06
N HIS A 184 -10.77 5.68 -16.65
CA HIS A 184 -11.56 6.68 -15.93
C HIS A 184 -12.83 6.09 -15.28
N GLU A 185 -13.47 5.12 -15.93
CA GLU A 185 -14.68 4.42 -15.45
C GLU A 185 -14.41 3.40 -14.33
N TRP A 186 -13.16 3.27 -13.86
CA TRP A 186 -12.87 2.35 -12.76
C TRP A 186 -13.31 2.94 -11.43
N GLU A 187 -14.08 2.14 -10.69
CA GLU A 187 -14.52 2.45 -9.34
C GLU A 187 -13.84 1.53 -8.33
N CYS A 188 -13.49 2.09 -7.17
CA CYS A 188 -12.93 1.30 -6.09
C CYS A 188 -14.03 0.44 -5.45
N PRO A 189 -13.83 -0.89 -5.32
CA PRO A 189 -14.84 -1.77 -4.72
C PRO A 189 -14.87 -1.72 -3.18
N PHE A 190 -13.97 -0.94 -2.56
CA PHE A 190 -13.89 -0.78 -1.12
C PHE A 190 -15.12 -0.05 -0.57
N LYS A 191 -15.68 -0.59 0.52
CA LYS A 191 -16.85 -0.05 1.20
C LYS A 191 -16.47 0.28 2.65
N PRO A 192 -16.15 1.56 2.95
CA PRO A 192 -15.87 1.95 4.33
C PRO A 192 -17.11 1.74 5.20
N LYS A 193 -16.87 1.40 6.46
CA LYS A 193 -17.87 1.32 7.52
C LYS A 193 -17.50 2.34 8.57
N ASN A 194 -18.44 3.21 8.93
CA ASN A 194 -18.27 4.13 10.05
C ASN A 194 -18.17 3.29 11.33
N LYS A 195 -17.06 3.45 12.05
CA LYS A 195 -16.94 2.99 13.42
C LYS A 195 -17.22 4.19 14.31
N ASN A 196 -18.34 4.15 15.03
CA ASN A 196 -18.64 5.18 16.01
C ASN A 196 -17.72 4.95 17.21
N LEU A 197 -17.06 6.03 17.67
CA LEU A 197 -16.37 6.09 18.96
C LEU A 197 -17.34 5.81 20.12
#